data_AF-A0A535EU34-F1
#
_entry.id   AF-A0A535EU34-F1
#
_cell.length_a   1.000
_cell.length_b   1.000
_cell.length_c   1.000
_cell.angle_alpha   90.00
_cell.angle_beta   90.00
_cell.angle_gamma   90.00
#
_symmetry.space_group_name_H-M   'P 1'
#
loop_
_entity.id
_entity.type
_entity.pdbx_description
1 polymer ?
#
loop_
_entity_poly.entity_id
_entity_poly.type
_entity_poly.pdbx_seq_one_letter_code
_entity_poly.pdbx_strand_id
1 'polypeptide(L)'
;MQVLYPYIVLVHVLGAFGFALAHGGSALTAFRIRAEREPQRIAALLDLSAWTLGLSYASLLVLLAAGIAAGVMGGWFGQAWIWTALGVLVAVTVTMLAYAAPYYQRVRQAIGQVGRGRGPAPAPVSAAELAALLDSRRPERIAAIGSAGLLLILWLMVLKPF
;
A
#
# COMPACT_ATOMS: atom_id res chain seq x y z
N MET A 1 -12.78 12.75 -28.80
CA MET A 1 -11.94 12.46 -27.61
C MET A 1 -11.96 13.56 -26.56
N GLN A 2 -12.04 14.86 -26.91
CA GLN A 2 -12.03 15.97 -25.94
C GLN A 2 -13.12 15.88 -24.84
N VAL A 3 -14.32 15.43 -25.16
CA VAL A 3 -15.41 15.27 -24.17
C VAL A 3 -15.13 14.13 -23.19
N LEU A 4 -14.47 13.05 -23.62
CA LEU A 4 -14.21 11.86 -22.80
C LEU A 4 -12.99 12.05 -21.87
N TYR A 5 -12.00 12.83 -22.31
CA TYR A 5 -10.75 13.06 -21.57
C TYR A 5 -10.95 13.48 -20.10
N PRO A 6 -11.78 14.50 -19.76
CA PRO A 6 -11.96 14.89 -18.36
C PRO A 6 -12.58 13.79 -17.49
N TYR A 7 -13.44 12.93 -18.05
CA TYR A 7 -14.00 11.79 -17.31
C TYR A 7 -12.94 10.72 -17.03
N ILE A 8 -12.04 10.46 -17.98
CA ILE A 8 -10.93 9.51 -17.76
C ILE A 8 -9.97 10.06 -16.69
N VAL A 9 -9.66 11.36 -16.73
CA VAL A 9 -8.88 12.01 -15.67
C VAL A 9 -9.59 11.92 -14.32
N LEU A 10 -10.91 12.13 -14.27
CA LEU A 10 -11.69 11.94 -13.05
C LEU A 10 -11.59 10.51 -12.52
N VAL A 11 -11.73 9.49 -13.37
CA VAL A 11 -11.57 8.08 -12.96
C VAL A 11 -10.16 7.81 -12.43
N HIS A 12 -9.12 8.37 -13.07
CA HIS A 12 -7.75 8.28 -12.58
C HIS A 12 -7.62 8.87 -11.16
N VAL A 13 -8.15 10.08 -10.95
CA VAL A 13 -8.14 10.75 -9.64
C VAL A 13 -8.92 9.93 -8.60
N LEU A 14 -10.12 9.45 -8.93
CA LEU A 14 -10.91 8.58 -8.04
C LEU A 14 -10.17 7.28 -7.69
N GLY A 15 -9.44 6.69 -8.65
CA GLY A 15 -8.54 5.57 -8.42
C GLY A 15 -7.44 5.91 -7.41
N ALA A 16 -6.84 7.11 -7.50
CA ALA A 16 -5.82 7.57 -6.55
C ALA A 16 -6.40 7.72 -5.13
N PHE A 17 -7.58 8.33 -5.00
CA PHE A 17 -8.27 8.46 -3.72
C PHE A 17 -8.66 7.10 -3.13
N GLY A 18 -9.24 6.21 -3.95
CA GLY A 18 -9.55 4.84 -3.53
C GLY A 18 -8.32 4.08 -3.05
N PHE A 19 -7.22 4.20 -3.79
CA PHE A 19 -5.93 3.62 -3.41
C PHE A 19 -5.45 4.18 -2.06
N ALA A 20 -5.42 5.50 -1.89
CA ALA A 20 -4.91 6.14 -0.68
C ALA A 20 -5.76 5.79 0.55
N LEU A 21 -7.10 5.75 0.41
CA LEU A 21 -8.00 5.40 1.51
C LEU A 21 -7.87 3.93 1.91
N ALA A 22 -7.90 3.01 0.93
CA ALA A 22 -7.79 1.58 1.19
C ALA A 22 -6.40 1.21 1.73
N HIS A 23 -5.34 1.75 1.12
CA HIS A 23 -3.96 1.55 1.58
C HIS A 23 -3.73 2.17 2.97
N GLY A 24 -4.27 3.37 3.20
CA GLY A 24 -4.26 4.05 4.49
C GLY A 24 -4.97 3.24 5.58
N GLY A 25 -6.10 2.58 5.25
CA GLY A 25 -6.77 1.64 6.14
C GLY A 25 -5.84 0.50 6.60
N SER A 26 -5.15 -0.13 5.65
CA SER A 26 -4.11 -1.13 5.97
C SER A 26 -2.98 -0.55 6.83
N ALA A 27 -2.47 0.64 6.50
CA ALA A 27 -1.42 1.30 7.28
C ALA A 27 -1.85 1.60 8.72
N LEU A 28 -3.11 2.01 8.95
CA LEU A 28 -3.63 2.23 10.30
C LEU A 28 -3.72 0.94 11.12
N THR A 29 -4.08 -0.20 10.51
CA THR A 29 -4.05 -1.50 11.22
C THR A 29 -2.66 -1.85 11.71
N ALA A 30 -1.60 -1.50 10.97
CA ALA A 30 -0.22 -1.74 11.37
C ALA A 30 0.16 -1.01 12.68
N PHE A 31 -0.32 0.22 12.87
CA PHE A 31 -0.14 0.95 14.13
C PHE A 31 -0.94 0.32 15.28
N ARG A 32 -2.18 -0.14 15.01
CA ARG A 32 -2.99 -0.83 16.02
C ARG A 32 -2.38 -2.17 16.45
N ILE A 33 -1.85 -2.95 15.51
CA ILE A 33 -1.15 -4.22 15.78
C ILE A 33 0.01 -4.02 16.76
N ARG A 34 0.78 -2.93 16.62
CA ARG A 34 1.90 -2.62 17.53
C ARG A 34 1.45 -2.46 18.99
N ALA A 35 0.27 -1.90 19.23
CA ALA A 35 -0.26 -1.65 20.57
C ALA A 35 -1.05 -2.85 21.16
N GLU A 36 -1.50 -3.77 20.31
CA GLU A 36 -2.32 -4.91 20.71
C GLU A 36 -1.48 -6.05 21.32
N ARG A 37 -2.06 -6.77 22.27
CA ARG A 37 -1.42 -7.92 22.95
C ARG A 37 -2.25 -9.19 22.84
N GLU A 38 -3.54 -9.07 22.54
CA GLU A 38 -4.43 -10.22 22.37
C GLU A 38 -4.28 -10.82 20.96
N PRO A 39 -3.82 -12.08 20.81
CA PRO A 39 -3.54 -12.69 19.50
C PRO A 39 -4.75 -12.71 18.56
N GLN A 40 -5.96 -12.91 19.11
CA GLN A 40 -7.20 -12.97 18.35
C GLN A 40 -7.56 -11.61 17.73
N ARG A 41 -7.28 -10.50 18.43
CA ARG A 41 -7.46 -9.15 17.90
C ARG A 41 -6.41 -8.80 16.85
N ILE A 42 -5.16 -9.23 17.05
CA ILE A 42 -4.09 -9.07 16.05
C ILE A 42 -4.47 -9.81 14.76
N ALA A 43 -4.98 -11.04 14.87
CA ALA A 43 -5.49 -11.81 13.74
C ALA A 43 -6.57 -11.04 12.96
N ALA A 44 -7.59 -10.53 13.65
CA ALA A 44 -8.66 -9.76 13.02
C ALA A 44 -8.14 -8.49 12.30
N LEU A 45 -7.18 -7.78 12.92
CA LEU A 45 -6.54 -6.61 12.31
C LEU A 45 -5.73 -6.96 11.06
N LEU A 46 -5.01 -8.09 11.09
CA LEU A 46 -4.26 -8.59 9.95
C LEU A 46 -5.17 -9.00 8.78
N ASP A 47 -6.33 -9.58 9.07
CA ASP A 47 -7.30 -9.98 8.05
C ASP A 47 -8.01 -8.77 7.44
N LEU A 48 -8.38 -7.79 8.27
CA LEU A 48 -8.84 -6.48 7.78
C LEU A 48 -7.78 -5.79 6.91
N SER A 49 -6.51 -5.85 7.32
CA SER A 49 -5.38 -5.32 6.55
C SER A 49 -5.26 -6.00 5.19
N ALA A 50 -5.44 -7.33 5.12
CA ALA A 50 -5.41 -8.08 3.87
C ALA A 50 -6.56 -7.69 2.93
N TRP A 51 -7.76 -7.53 3.47
CA TRP A 51 -8.93 -7.11 2.68
C TRP A 51 -8.78 -5.69 2.13
N THR A 52 -8.34 -4.74 2.97
CA THR A 52 -8.08 -3.34 2.56
C THR A 52 -6.92 -3.23 1.55
N LEU A 53 -5.89 -4.07 1.66
CA LEU A 53 -4.85 -4.18 0.63
C LEU A 53 -5.40 -4.70 -0.70
N GLY A 54 -6.31 -5.67 -0.67
CA GLY A 54 -7.00 -6.15 -1.88
C GLY A 54 -7.73 -5.01 -2.61
N LEU A 55 -8.47 -4.20 -1.86
CA LEU A 55 -9.15 -3.01 -2.40
C LEU A 55 -8.15 -1.97 -2.92
N SER A 56 -7.05 -1.74 -2.20
CA SER A 56 -5.96 -0.86 -2.64
C SER A 56 -5.39 -1.29 -4.00
N TYR A 57 -5.13 -2.58 -4.22
CA TYR A 57 -4.66 -3.07 -5.51
C TYR A 57 -5.70 -2.94 -6.63
N ALA A 58 -6.98 -3.16 -6.33
CA ALA A 58 -8.05 -2.92 -7.30
C ALA A 58 -8.11 -1.42 -7.69
N SER A 59 -8.02 -0.51 -6.72
CA SER A 59 -7.97 0.93 -6.99
C SER A 59 -6.70 1.35 -7.74
N LEU A 60 -5.55 0.73 -7.44
CA LEU A 60 -4.30 0.96 -8.17
C LEU A 60 -4.42 0.55 -9.64
N LEU A 61 -5.10 -0.57 -9.92
CA LEU A 61 -5.35 -1.00 -11.30
C LEU A 61 -6.21 0.01 -12.06
N VAL A 62 -7.29 0.51 -11.42
CA VAL A 62 -8.15 1.56 -11.99
C VAL A 62 -7.35 2.83 -12.24
N LEU A 63 -6.56 3.27 -11.25
CA LEU A 63 -5.67 4.43 -11.33
C LEU A 63 -4.73 4.32 -12.54
N LEU A 64 -4.03 3.20 -12.68
CA LEU A 64 -3.06 2.99 -13.76
C LEU A 64 -3.74 2.88 -15.13
N ALA A 65 -4.84 2.12 -15.24
CA ALA A 65 -5.56 1.97 -16.51
C ALA A 65 -6.11 3.31 -17.02
N ALA A 66 -6.74 4.10 -16.15
CA ALA A 66 -7.23 5.43 -16.50
C ALA A 66 -6.08 6.41 -16.77
N GLY A 67 -4.97 6.30 -16.03
CA GLY A 67 -3.77 7.12 -16.25
C GLY A 67 -3.12 6.87 -17.61
N ILE A 68 -3.00 5.60 -18.01
CA ILE A 68 -2.50 5.21 -19.33
C ILE A 68 -3.43 5.75 -20.43
N ALA A 69 -4.74 5.57 -20.28
CA ALA A 69 -5.71 6.09 -21.24
C ALA A 69 -5.62 7.63 -21.37
N ALA A 70 -5.52 8.36 -20.26
CA ALA A 70 -5.31 9.81 -20.27
C ALA A 70 -3.96 10.20 -20.93
N GLY A 71 -2.91 9.42 -20.65
CA GLY A 71 -1.59 9.59 -21.27
C GLY A 71 -1.63 9.49 -22.80
N VAL A 72 -2.34 8.49 -23.33
CA VAL A 72 -2.55 8.32 -24.78
C VAL A 72 -3.36 9.49 -25.35
N MET A 73 -4.51 9.80 -24.74
CA MET A 73 -5.44 10.82 -25.24
C MET A 73 -4.85 12.22 -25.24
N GLY A 74 -3.96 12.52 -24.28
CA GLY A 74 -3.30 13.82 -24.16
C GLY A 74 -1.89 13.88 -24.76
N GLY A 75 -1.38 12.78 -25.33
CA GLY A 75 -0.04 12.73 -25.92
C GLY A 75 1.09 12.94 -24.90
N TRP A 76 0.89 12.53 -23.65
CA TRP A 76 1.78 12.89 -22.55
C TRP A 76 3.03 12.02 -22.40
N PHE A 77 3.15 10.90 -23.11
CA PHE A 77 4.27 9.96 -22.93
C PHE A 77 5.65 10.50 -23.33
N GLY A 78 5.70 11.64 -24.04
CA GLY A 78 6.95 12.37 -24.27
C GLY A 78 7.42 13.23 -23.09
N GLN A 79 6.62 13.36 -22.02
CA GLN A 79 6.94 14.17 -20.85
C GLN A 79 7.62 13.33 -19.76
N ALA A 80 8.73 13.82 -19.24
CA ALA A 80 9.54 13.05 -18.30
C ALA A 80 8.87 12.91 -16.92
N TRP A 81 8.04 13.87 -16.47
CA TRP A 81 7.35 13.79 -15.18
C TRP A 81 6.48 12.52 -15.01
N ILE A 82 5.89 11.98 -16.09
CA ILE A 82 5.11 10.72 -16.04
C ILE A 82 6.02 9.55 -15.68
N TRP A 83 7.14 9.43 -16.38
CA TRP A 83 8.07 8.33 -16.19
C TRP A 83 8.73 8.40 -14.83
N THR A 84 9.08 9.60 -14.35
CA THR A 84 9.58 9.80 -12.99
C THR A 84 8.56 9.34 -11.96
N ALA A 85 7.28 9.70 -12.11
CA ALA A 85 6.25 9.31 -11.15
C ALA A 85 5.99 7.79 -11.15
N LEU A 86 6.01 7.14 -12.33
CA LEU A 86 5.93 5.68 -12.43
C LEU A 86 7.15 5.01 -11.77
N GLY A 87 8.35 5.56 -11.98
CA GLY A 87 9.56 5.09 -11.32
C GLY A 87 9.49 5.21 -9.79
N VAL A 88 9.00 6.34 -9.28
CA VAL A 88 8.77 6.55 -7.84
C VAL A 88 7.74 5.55 -7.31
N LEU A 89 6.62 5.35 -8.01
CA LEU A 89 5.59 4.38 -7.62
C LEU A 89 6.18 2.97 -7.49
N VAL A 90 6.95 2.52 -8.48
CA VAL A 90 7.60 1.20 -8.46
C VAL A 90 8.61 1.11 -7.33
N ALA A 91 9.49 2.12 -7.18
CA ALA A 91 10.52 2.13 -6.15
C ALA A 91 9.93 2.09 -4.73
N VAL A 92 8.89 2.88 -4.47
CA VAL A 92 8.17 2.91 -3.19
C VAL A 92 7.47 1.57 -2.95
N THR A 93 6.79 1.02 -3.95
CA THR A 93 6.09 -0.26 -3.86
C THR A 93 7.05 -1.40 -3.51
N VAL A 94 8.17 -1.51 -4.23
CA VAL A 94 9.19 -2.53 -3.98
C VAL A 94 9.80 -2.37 -2.60
N THR A 95 10.15 -1.14 -2.21
CA THR A 95 10.71 -0.85 -0.89
C THR A 95 9.73 -1.25 0.21
N MET A 96 8.48 -0.81 0.13
CA MET A 96 7.46 -1.16 1.11
C MET A 96 7.20 -2.67 1.14
N LEU A 97 7.18 -3.36 0.00
CA LEU A 97 7.01 -4.81 -0.04
C LEU A 97 8.16 -5.53 0.67
N ALA A 98 9.40 -5.17 0.37
CA ALA A 98 10.60 -5.75 0.98
C ALA A 98 10.66 -5.51 2.50
N TYR A 99 10.22 -4.34 2.96
CA TYR A 99 10.21 -4.01 4.39
C TYR A 99 8.98 -4.52 5.14
N ALA A 100 7.78 -4.48 4.56
CA ALA A 100 6.55 -4.84 5.26
C ALA A 100 6.33 -6.35 5.27
N ALA A 101 6.47 -7.01 4.11
CA ALA A 101 6.02 -8.39 3.97
C ALA A 101 6.73 -9.35 4.95
N PRO A 102 8.08 -9.41 5.04
CA PRO A 102 8.74 -10.36 5.94
C PRO A 102 8.40 -10.13 7.41
N TYR A 103 8.12 -8.88 7.81
CA TYR A 103 7.73 -8.57 9.18
C TYR A 103 6.32 -9.08 9.50
N TYR A 104 5.31 -8.70 8.71
CA TYR A 104 3.93 -9.13 8.97
C TYR A 104 3.73 -10.63 8.74
N GLN A 105 4.59 -11.28 7.94
CA GLN A 105 4.64 -12.73 7.89
C GLN A 105 5.05 -13.36 9.22
N ARG A 106 6.11 -12.84 9.86
CA ARG A 106 6.52 -13.30 11.18
C ARG A 106 5.46 -13.02 12.25
N VAL A 107 4.77 -11.87 12.17
CA VAL A 107 3.67 -11.57 13.09
C VAL A 107 2.53 -12.58 12.94
N ARG A 108 2.12 -12.92 11.70
CA ARG A 108 1.11 -13.96 11.45
C ARG A 108 1.53 -15.31 12.03
N GLN A 109 2.75 -15.73 11.78
CA GLN A 109 3.28 -17.00 12.30
C GLN A 109 3.34 -16.99 13.84
N ALA A 110 3.74 -15.88 14.46
CA ALA A 110 3.84 -15.75 15.92
C ALA A 110 2.48 -15.94 16.63
N ILE A 111 1.38 -15.57 15.99
CA ILE A 111 0.03 -15.76 16.54
C ILE A 111 -0.64 -17.07 16.07
N GLY A 112 0.10 -17.95 15.41
CA GLY A 112 -0.42 -19.21 14.88
C GLY A 112 -1.35 -19.07 13.67
N GLN A 113 -1.19 -18.02 12.86
CA GLN A 113 -1.81 -17.94 11.54
C GLN A 113 -0.87 -18.48 10.45
N VAL A 114 -1.47 -19.04 9.39
CA VAL A 114 -0.73 -19.35 8.16
C VAL A 114 -0.27 -18.03 7.53
N GLY A 115 1.02 -17.92 7.24
CA GLY A 115 1.57 -16.78 6.50
C GLY A 115 1.22 -16.81 5.00
N ARG A 116 1.98 -16.06 4.18
CA ARG A 116 2.05 -16.16 2.72
C ARG A 116 2.78 -17.45 2.37
N GLY A 117 2.05 -18.56 2.40
CA GLY A 117 2.55 -19.89 2.09
C GLY A 117 1.45 -20.94 2.22
N ARG A 118 1.70 -22.13 1.68
CA ARG A 118 0.87 -23.32 1.95
C ARG A 118 1.57 -24.13 3.02
N GLY A 119 0.87 -24.41 4.12
CA GLY A 119 1.40 -25.20 5.22
C GLY A 119 0.47 -25.17 6.43
N PRO A 120 0.66 -26.08 7.40
CA PRO A 120 -0.07 -26.04 8.65
C PRO A 120 0.24 -24.74 9.40
N ALA A 121 -0.75 -24.26 10.15
CA ALA A 121 -0.54 -23.13 11.03
C ALA A 121 0.52 -23.48 12.10
N PRO A 122 1.54 -22.62 12.32
CA PRO A 122 2.54 -22.87 13.35
C PRO A 122 1.91 -22.76 14.75
N ALA A 123 2.58 -23.34 15.74
CA ALA A 123 2.21 -23.08 17.14
C ALA A 123 2.45 -21.59 17.47
N PRO A 124 1.49 -20.91 18.14
CA PRO A 124 1.71 -19.56 18.63
C PRO A 124 2.91 -19.49 19.58
N VAL A 125 3.66 -18.38 19.52
CA VAL A 125 4.77 -18.11 20.45
C VAL A 125 4.24 -17.62 21.79
N SER A 126 5.13 -17.51 22.78
CA SER A 126 4.76 -16.96 24.09
C SER A 126 4.36 -15.48 24.01
N ALA A 127 3.57 -15.02 24.99
CA ALA A 127 3.17 -13.61 25.05
C ALA A 127 4.36 -12.63 25.14
N ALA A 128 5.44 -13.03 25.82
CA ALA A 128 6.66 -12.24 25.93
C ALA A 128 7.39 -12.10 24.59
N GLU A 129 7.52 -13.20 23.84
CA GLU A 129 8.13 -13.19 22.51
C GLU A 129 7.29 -12.37 21.51
N LEU A 130 5.96 -12.49 21.56
CA LEU A 130 5.06 -11.69 20.73
C LEU A 130 5.20 -10.20 21.04
N ALA A 131 5.23 -9.82 22.33
CA ALA A 131 5.41 -8.43 22.73
C ALA A 131 6.75 -7.86 22.24
N ALA A 132 7.84 -8.64 22.34
CA ALA A 132 9.15 -8.25 21.83
C ALA A 132 9.18 -8.10 20.30
N LEU A 133 8.49 -8.97 19.56
CA LEU A 133 8.35 -8.86 18.11
C LEU A 133 7.60 -7.59 17.68
N LEU A 134 6.54 -7.24 18.43
CA LEU A 134 5.68 -6.09 18.14
C LEU A 134 6.31 -4.75 18.54
N ASP A 135 7.28 -4.74 19.46
CA ASP A 135 8.01 -3.54 19.85
C ASP A 135 9.01 -3.12 18.76
N SER A 136 8.48 -2.65 17.63
CA SER A 136 9.26 -2.19 16.49
C SER A 136 8.70 -0.89 15.94
N ARG A 137 9.59 -0.09 15.34
CA ARG A 137 9.21 1.13 14.58
C ARG A 137 8.89 0.84 13.10
N ARG A 138 8.49 -0.40 12.78
CA ARG A 138 8.18 -0.80 11.39
C ARG A 138 7.01 0.02 10.81
N PRO A 139 5.88 0.21 11.52
CA PRO A 139 4.75 0.99 10.99
C PRO A 139 5.13 2.42 10.61
N GLU A 140 5.91 3.11 11.45
CA GLU A 140 6.35 4.48 11.22
C GLU A 140 7.24 4.61 9.99
N ARG A 141 8.22 3.71 9.83
CA ARG A 141 9.14 3.74 8.68
C ARG A 141 8.38 3.49 7.37
N ILE A 142 7.49 2.51 7.36
CA ILE A 142 6.70 2.16 6.16
C ILE A 142 5.72 3.30 5.82
N ALA A 143 5.07 3.87 6.82
CA ALA A 143 4.19 5.04 6.64
C ALA A 143 4.98 6.24 6.08
N ALA A 144 6.16 6.55 6.62
CA ALA A 144 6.99 7.64 6.14
C ALA A 144 7.42 7.45 4.67
N ILE A 145 7.86 6.24 4.29
CA ILE A 145 8.21 5.90 2.90
C ILE A 145 7.00 6.09 1.98
N GLY A 146 5.84 5.56 2.37
CA GLY A 146 4.60 5.67 1.59
C GLY A 146 4.13 7.12 1.44
N SER A 147 4.12 7.89 2.53
CA SER A 147 3.71 9.29 2.52
C SER A 147 4.65 10.17 1.70
N ALA A 148 5.96 10.01 1.84
CA ALA A 148 6.93 10.75 1.04
C ALA A 148 6.79 10.43 -0.45
N GLY A 149 6.64 9.14 -0.79
CA GLY A 149 6.39 8.70 -2.16
C GLY A 149 5.11 9.28 -2.76
N LEU A 150 4.00 9.23 -2.00
CA LEU A 150 2.71 9.77 -2.42
C LEU A 150 2.77 11.29 -2.66
N LEU A 151 3.37 12.04 -1.73
CA LEU A 151 3.52 13.50 -1.87
C LEU A 151 4.36 13.86 -3.09
N LEU A 152 5.45 13.12 -3.35
CA LEU A 152 6.29 13.33 -4.53
C LEU A 152 5.53 13.03 -5.84
N ILE A 153 4.75 11.94 -5.89
CA ILE A 153 3.91 11.62 -7.05
C ILE A 153 2.86 12.71 -7.26
N LEU A 154 2.18 13.18 -6.21
CA LEU A 154 1.21 14.27 -6.32
C LEU A 154 1.85 15.54 -6.86
N TRP A 155 3.03 15.91 -6.36
CA TRP A 155 3.78 17.06 -6.87
C TRP A 155 4.10 16.93 -8.36
N LEU A 156 4.61 15.77 -8.81
CA LEU A 156 4.88 15.49 -10.23
C LEU A 156 3.64 15.58 -11.11
N MET A 157 2.52 14.99 -10.66
CA MET A 157 1.27 14.93 -11.42
C MET A 157 0.55 16.28 -11.52
N VAL A 158 0.64 17.11 -10.47
CA VAL A 158 -0.04 18.41 -10.40
C VAL A 158 0.78 19.51 -11.05
N LEU A 159 2.07 19.63 -10.69
CA LEU A 159 2.91 20.74 -11.16
C LEU A 159 3.61 20.46 -12.49
N LYS A 160 3.80 19.18 -12.86
CA LYS A 160 4.37 18.75 -14.15
C LYS A 160 5.66 19.52 -14.51
N PRO A 161 6.68 19.46 -13.65
CA PRO A 161 7.82 20.39 -13.69
C PRO A 161 8.74 20.25 -14.93
N PHE A 162 8.65 19.15 -15.69
CA PHE A 162 9.52 18.86 -16.84
C PHE A 162 8.93 17.78 -17.77
#